data_AF-A0A8K9XH45-F1
#
_entry.id   AF-A0A8K9XH45-F1
#
_cell.length_a   1.000
_cell.length_b   1.000
_cell.length_c   1.000
_cell.angle_alpha   90.00
_cell.angle_beta   90.00
_cell.angle_gamma   90.00
#
_symmetry.space_group_name_H-M   'P 1'
#
loop_
_entity.id
_entity.type
_entity.pdbx_description
1 polymer ?
#
loop_
_entity_poly.entity_id
_entity_poly.type
_entity_poly.pdbx_seq_one_letter_code
_entity_poly.pdbx_strand_id
1 'polypeptide(L)'
;MTPPTPWLLLLLPYRDKLHLPRCSRTGLFTPDLAFEAIVKKQIIKLKEPCLKCVDLVLSELTSLVKKCTGKLGSYPKLREETERIVTTYVRERDIKTKDQVLLLIDIELSYINTNHEDFIGFANAQQRTTAINNKKRVMPNQVIRRGWLTINISIMKGGSKDYWFVLTAESLSWYKDEEEKEKKYMLPLDNLKLRDVEKGFMSTKHTFAIFNTESRNVYKDLRQIELACDTQEDVDSWKASFLRAGVYPEKDQVDSEDTGPAESFSMDPQLERQVETIRNLVDSYIGIVNKSIRDLMPKTIMHLMINSAKDFIHSELLAYLYSCGDQGSLMEESTDQAQRRDEMLRMYHALKEALLIIGDISTTTVSAPVPPPVDDTWRTKEPSPPPQARPAPAAVPPPSRPPAARGPTAAPPPSSPQNPAFGAPLIPSRPGPPPVNTYSAADPVVNVPLIPSRPARVPPALPPGIPR
;
A
#
# COMPACT_ATOMS: atom_id res chain seq x y z
N MET A 1 -25.21 -8.22 -24.14
CA MET A 1 -25.98 -8.33 -22.88
C MET A 1 -25.04 -8.11 -21.71
N THR A 2 -25.04 -6.91 -21.12
CA THR A 2 -24.41 -6.71 -19.80
C THR A 2 -25.37 -7.24 -18.73
N PRO A 3 -24.89 -7.99 -17.73
CA PRO A 3 -25.75 -8.46 -16.65
C PRO A 3 -26.32 -7.24 -15.88
N PRO A 4 -27.49 -7.38 -15.24
CA PRO A 4 -28.01 -6.32 -14.37
C PRO A 4 -26.98 -6.01 -13.30
N THR A 5 -26.81 -4.73 -13.00
CA THR A 5 -25.91 -4.21 -11.98
C THR A 5 -26.08 -5.01 -10.67
N PRO A 6 -25.00 -5.40 -9.96
CA PRO A 6 -25.05 -6.24 -8.74
C PRO A 6 -25.99 -5.73 -7.63
N TRP A 7 -26.40 -4.47 -7.71
CA TRP A 7 -27.30 -3.78 -6.80
C TRP A 7 -28.77 -4.21 -6.92
N LEU A 8 -29.24 -4.53 -8.13
CA LEU A 8 -30.61 -5.02 -8.33
C LEU A 8 -30.81 -6.39 -7.67
N LEU A 9 -29.77 -7.24 -7.71
CA LEU A 9 -29.74 -8.52 -6.99
C LEU A 9 -29.80 -8.35 -5.46
N LEU A 10 -29.31 -7.24 -4.91
CA LEU A 10 -29.41 -6.93 -3.47
C LEU A 10 -30.82 -6.50 -3.05
N LEU A 11 -31.63 -6.00 -4.00
CA LEU A 11 -33.02 -5.59 -3.78
C LEU A 11 -34.04 -6.69 -4.11
N LEU A 12 -33.67 -7.72 -4.89
CA LEU A 12 -34.53 -8.86 -5.19
C LEU A 12 -35.15 -9.53 -3.94
N PRO A 13 -34.43 -9.75 -2.82
CA PRO A 13 -35.03 -10.31 -1.59
C PRO A 13 -36.07 -9.39 -0.93
N TYR A 14 -36.08 -8.10 -1.28
CA TYR A 14 -37.03 -7.11 -0.77
C TYR A 14 -38.21 -6.89 -1.72
N ARG A 15 -38.09 -7.30 -2.99
CA ARG A 15 -39.18 -7.28 -3.98
C ARG A 15 -40.38 -8.11 -3.53
N ASP A 16 -40.16 -9.21 -2.81
CA ASP A 16 -41.24 -10.04 -2.26
C ASP A 16 -41.81 -9.49 -0.94
N LYS A 17 -40.98 -8.82 -0.12
CA LYS A 17 -41.45 -8.06 1.07
C LYS A 17 -42.26 -6.81 0.69
N LEU A 18 -42.10 -6.31 -0.54
CA LEU A 18 -42.89 -5.24 -1.12
C LEU A 18 -44.33 -5.66 -1.48
N HIS A 19 -44.70 -6.95 -1.39
CA HIS A 19 -45.99 -7.47 -1.89
C HIS A 19 -46.85 -8.25 -0.87
N LEU A 20 -46.55 -8.24 0.44
CA LEU A 20 -47.43 -8.85 1.47
C LEU A 20 -48.39 -7.82 2.14
N PRO A 21 -49.54 -8.29 2.67
CA PRO A 21 -50.87 -7.90 2.26
C PRO A 21 -51.17 -6.41 2.49
N ARG A 22 -51.86 -5.83 1.49
CA ARG A 22 -52.42 -4.47 1.47
C ARG A 22 -53.19 -4.16 2.76
N CYS A 23 -52.53 -3.57 3.75
CA CYS A 23 -53.20 -2.67 4.68
C CYS A 23 -53.48 -1.37 3.90
N SER A 24 -54.73 -0.90 3.94
CA SER A 24 -55.37 0.07 3.05
C SER A 24 -54.79 1.51 3.04
N ARG A 25 -53.48 1.69 2.82
CA ARG A 25 -52.84 2.95 2.44
C ARG A 25 -51.63 2.68 1.54
N THR A 26 -51.87 2.71 0.24
CA THR A 26 -50.83 2.63 -0.80
C THR A 26 -49.92 3.86 -0.75
N GLY A 27 -48.62 3.62 -0.55
CA GLY A 27 -47.52 4.54 -0.89
C GLY A 27 -47.17 5.57 0.17
N LEU A 28 -46.13 5.32 0.97
CA LEU A 28 -45.13 6.32 1.43
C LEU A 28 -44.13 5.80 2.50
N PHE A 29 -44.32 4.62 3.10
CA PHE A 29 -43.51 4.15 4.25
C PHE A 29 -42.43 3.10 3.92
N THR A 30 -42.25 2.73 2.65
CA THR A 30 -41.30 1.69 2.22
C THR A 30 -39.82 2.11 2.08
N PRO A 31 -39.45 3.40 1.86
CA PRO A 31 -38.04 3.79 1.67
C PRO A 31 -37.17 3.63 2.93
N ASP A 32 -37.71 3.91 4.12
CA ASP A 32 -36.93 3.97 5.37
C ASP A 32 -36.49 2.57 5.82
N LEU A 33 -37.41 1.60 5.77
CA LEU A 33 -37.12 0.20 6.08
C LEU A 33 -36.12 -0.41 5.10
N ALA A 34 -36.21 -0.05 3.82
CA ALA A 34 -35.26 -0.50 2.80
C ALA A 34 -33.88 0.11 3.01
N PHE A 35 -33.80 1.42 3.28
CA PHE A 35 -32.56 2.11 3.62
C PHE A 35 -31.89 1.49 4.85
N GLU A 36 -32.62 1.36 5.97
CA GLU A 36 -32.12 0.79 7.22
C GLU A 36 -31.59 -0.64 7.01
N ALA A 37 -32.35 -1.48 6.33
CA ALA A 37 -31.97 -2.86 6.11
C ALA A 37 -30.71 -3.00 5.24
N ILE A 38 -30.56 -2.16 4.21
CA ILE A 38 -29.36 -2.16 3.36
C ILE A 38 -28.16 -1.61 4.13
N VAL A 39 -28.32 -0.51 4.88
CA VAL A 39 -27.25 0.07 5.71
C VAL A 39 -26.74 -0.98 6.70
N LYS A 40 -27.63 -1.60 7.49
CA LYS A 40 -27.26 -2.64 8.45
C LYS A 40 -26.52 -3.80 7.77
N LYS A 41 -27.00 -4.24 6.60
CA LYS A 41 -26.35 -5.30 5.82
C LYS A 41 -24.93 -4.92 5.37
N GLN A 42 -24.66 -3.65 5.06
CA GLN A 42 -23.32 -3.19 4.70
C GLN A 42 -22.43 -3.02 5.94
N ILE A 43 -22.94 -2.49 7.04
CA ILE A 43 -22.18 -2.34 8.30
C ILE A 43 -21.71 -3.70 8.83
N ILE A 44 -22.54 -4.75 8.76
CA ILE A 44 -22.15 -6.12 9.16
C ILE A 44 -20.88 -6.59 8.43
N LYS A 45 -20.69 -6.22 7.16
CA LYS A 45 -19.50 -6.61 6.38
C LYS A 45 -18.21 -5.95 6.87
N LEU A 46 -18.29 -4.91 7.70
CA LEU A 46 -17.12 -4.27 8.29
C LEU A 46 -16.49 -5.13 9.41
N LYS A 47 -17.21 -6.12 9.96
CA LYS A 47 -16.69 -6.98 11.04
C LYS A 47 -15.39 -7.67 10.65
N GLU A 48 -15.37 -8.35 9.52
CA GLU A 48 -14.22 -9.12 9.04
C GLU A 48 -12.96 -8.26 8.80
N PRO A 49 -13.00 -7.17 8.01
CA PRO A 49 -11.81 -6.34 7.80
C PRO A 49 -11.30 -5.68 9.09
N CYS A 50 -12.19 -5.33 10.03
CA CYS A 50 -11.79 -4.77 11.32
C CYS A 50 -11.06 -5.80 12.19
N LEU A 51 -11.60 -7.02 12.31
CA LEU A 51 -10.92 -8.12 13.01
C LEU A 51 -9.58 -8.47 12.36
N LYS A 52 -9.53 -8.47 11.02
CA LYS A 52 -8.28 -8.72 10.29
C LYS A 52 -7.22 -7.66 10.59
N CYS A 53 -7.60 -6.40 10.77
CA CYS A 53 -6.69 -5.34 11.18
C CYS A 53 -6.09 -5.63 12.56
N VAL A 54 -6.89 -6.08 13.52
CA VAL A 54 -6.41 -6.49 14.86
C VAL A 54 -5.42 -7.65 14.75
N ASP A 55 -5.72 -8.67 13.95
CA ASP A 55 -4.83 -9.82 13.74
C ASP A 55 -3.47 -9.42 13.17
N LEU A 56 -3.45 -8.50 12.20
CA LEU A 56 -2.21 -8.00 11.61
C LEU A 56 -1.35 -7.27 12.64
N VAL A 57 -1.96 -6.45 13.50
CA VAL A 57 -1.25 -5.76 14.59
C VAL A 57 -0.74 -6.76 15.63
N LEU A 58 -1.53 -7.76 16.00
CA LEU A 58 -1.12 -8.83 16.91
C LEU A 58 0.11 -9.58 16.37
N SER A 59 0.10 -9.93 15.09
CA SER A 59 1.21 -10.61 14.43
C SER A 59 2.49 -9.78 14.50
N GLU A 60 2.40 -8.49 14.18
CA GLU A 60 3.56 -7.58 14.23
C GLU A 60 4.07 -7.39 15.66
N LEU A 61 3.16 -7.19 16.62
CA LEU A 61 3.53 -7.05 18.03
C LEU A 61 4.22 -8.30 18.57
N THR A 62 3.73 -9.49 18.21
CA THR A 62 4.36 -10.77 18.58
C THR A 62 5.76 -10.90 17.97
N SER A 63 5.93 -10.50 16.70
CA SER A 63 7.23 -10.48 16.03
C SER A 63 8.21 -9.53 16.73
N LEU A 64 7.75 -8.33 17.12
CA LEU A 64 8.53 -7.35 17.86
C LEU A 64 9.01 -7.91 19.21
N VAL A 65 8.11 -8.56 19.97
CA VAL A 65 8.46 -9.18 21.25
C VAL A 65 9.58 -10.19 21.06
N LYS A 66 9.45 -11.11 20.09
CA LYS A 66 10.50 -12.11 19.76
C LYS A 66 11.83 -11.48 19.40
N LYS A 67 11.80 -10.43 18.58
CA LYS A 67 13.00 -9.70 18.17
C LYS A 67 13.70 -9.05 19.37
N CYS A 68 12.92 -8.48 20.29
CA CYS A 68 13.44 -7.84 21.49
C CYS A 68 13.99 -8.86 22.50
N THR A 69 13.26 -9.94 22.78
CA THR A 69 13.69 -11.00 23.70
C THR A 69 14.90 -11.76 23.17
N GLY A 70 15.13 -11.79 21.85
CA GLY A 70 16.36 -12.32 21.25
C GLY A 70 17.65 -11.68 21.81
N LYS A 71 17.60 -10.46 22.34
CA LYS A 71 18.75 -9.81 22.99
C LYS A 71 19.12 -10.43 24.34
N LEU A 72 18.23 -11.23 24.93
CA LEU A 72 18.45 -11.92 26.20
C LEU A 72 19.13 -13.30 26.01
N GLY A 73 19.77 -13.56 24.86
CA GLY A 73 20.38 -14.85 24.53
C GLY A 73 21.49 -15.32 25.49
N SER A 74 22.05 -14.44 26.32
CA SER A 74 22.99 -14.81 27.39
C SER A 74 22.32 -15.61 28.51
N TYR A 75 21.00 -15.45 28.71
CA TYR A 75 20.21 -16.12 29.75
C TYR A 75 18.98 -16.79 29.08
N PRO A 76 19.13 -18.00 28.54
CA PRO A 76 18.12 -18.63 27.69
C PRO A 76 16.79 -18.86 28.42
N LYS A 77 16.83 -19.26 29.69
CA LYS A 77 15.63 -19.46 30.53
C LYS A 77 14.88 -18.15 30.79
N LEU A 78 15.60 -17.08 31.15
CA LEU A 78 15.03 -15.74 31.27
C LEU A 78 14.38 -15.27 29.97
N ARG A 79 15.04 -15.49 28.83
CA ARG A 79 14.51 -15.14 27.51
C ARG A 79 13.18 -15.84 27.24
N GLU A 80 13.16 -17.17 27.39
CA GLU A 80 11.95 -17.99 27.15
C GLU A 80 10.80 -17.55 28.04
N GLU A 81 11.07 -17.34 29.33
CA GLU A 81 10.04 -16.98 30.29
C GLU A 81 9.51 -15.55 30.06
N THR A 82 10.39 -14.60 29.74
CA THR A 82 9.99 -13.24 29.36
C THR A 82 9.11 -13.26 28.11
N GLU A 83 9.53 -13.99 27.08
CA GLU A 83 8.76 -14.13 25.83
C GLU A 83 7.38 -14.76 26.10
N ARG A 84 7.34 -15.81 26.92
CA ARG A 84 6.11 -16.52 27.30
C ARG A 84 5.12 -15.61 28.03
N ILE A 85 5.58 -14.87 29.05
CA ILE A 85 4.73 -13.97 29.85
C ILE A 85 4.16 -12.86 28.96
N VAL A 86 5.02 -12.16 28.23
CA VAL A 86 4.59 -11.03 27.38
C VAL A 86 3.68 -11.51 26.25
N THR A 87 3.99 -12.64 25.59
CA THR A 87 3.13 -13.19 24.53
C THR A 87 1.77 -13.62 25.06
N THR A 88 1.72 -14.23 26.25
CA THR A 88 0.45 -14.58 26.91
C THR A 88 -0.38 -13.33 27.16
N TYR A 89 0.21 -12.28 27.75
CA TYR A 89 -0.49 -11.03 28.02
C TYR A 89 -1.03 -10.37 26.75
N VAL A 90 -0.21 -10.32 25.68
CA VAL A 90 -0.60 -9.76 24.38
C VAL A 90 -1.78 -10.54 23.77
N ARG A 91 -1.81 -11.87 23.88
CA ARG A 91 -2.96 -12.69 23.43
C ARG A 91 -4.22 -12.44 24.24
N GLU A 92 -4.12 -12.21 25.55
CA GLU A 92 -5.28 -11.81 26.35
C GLU A 92 -5.80 -10.43 25.94
N ARG A 93 -4.91 -9.50 25.58
CA ARG A 93 -5.30 -8.18 25.04
C ARG A 93 -5.95 -8.28 23.68
N ASP A 94 -5.52 -9.22 22.83
CA ASP A 94 -6.16 -9.49 21.54
C ASP A 94 -7.64 -9.81 21.69
N ILE A 95 -7.98 -10.77 22.57
CA ILE A 95 -9.37 -11.17 22.82
C ILE A 95 -10.21 -9.95 23.22
N LYS A 96 -9.75 -9.19 24.23
CA LYS A 96 -10.46 -7.98 24.71
C LYS A 96 -10.60 -6.91 23.64
N THR A 97 -9.59 -6.75 22.79
CA THR A 97 -9.62 -5.76 21.71
C THR A 97 -10.62 -6.18 20.64
N LYS A 98 -10.67 -7.46 20.26
CA LYS A 98 -11.66 -7.99 19.32
C LYS A 98 -13.08 -7.85 19.84
N ASP A 99 -13.31 -8.15 21.11
CA ASP A 99 -14.63 -7.97 21.74
C ASP A 99 -15.06 -6.49 21.69
N GLN A 100 -14.15 -5.56 22.02
CA GLN A 100 -14.44 -4.13 21.93
C GLN A 100 -14.72 -3.67 20.49
N VAL A 101 -13.96 -4.18 19.51
CA VAL A 101 -14.16 -3.86 18.09
C VAL A 101 -15.52 -4.35 17.60
N LEU A 102 -15.93 -5.57 17.99
CA LEU A 102 -17.25 -6.09 17.67
C LEU A 102 -18.35 -5.26 18.31
N LEU A 103 -18.18 -4.86 19.57
CA LEU A 103 -19.11 -3.98 20.28
C LEU A 103 -19.26 -2.62 19.57
N LEU A 104 -18.17 -2.00 19.11
CA LEU A 104 -18.24 -0.75 18.35
C LEU A 104 -19.07 -0.90 17.06
N ILE A 105 -18.93 -2.01 16.36
CA ILE A 105 -19.73 -2.29 15.16
C ILE A 105 -21.19 -2.57 15.52
N ASP A 106 -21.45 -3.27 16.62
CA ASP A 106 -22.81 -3.53 17.10
C ASP A 106 -23.51 -2.23 17.56
N ILE A 107 -22.76 -1.25 18.08
CA ILE A 107 -23.27 0.11 18.36
C ILE A 107 -23.72 0.78 17.05
N GLU A 108 -22.89 0.75 16.00
CA GLU A 108 -23.25 1.30 14.67
C GLU A 108 -24.46 0.58 14.04
N LEU A 109 -24.70 -0.69 14.39
CA LEU A 109 -25.89 -1.45 13.98
C LEU A 109 -27.13 -1.14 14.83
N SER A 110 -26.96 -0.75 16.08
CA SER A 110 -28.07 -0.54 17.01
C SER A 110 -28.92 0.67 16.65
N TYR A 111 -28.31 1.72 16.09
CA TYR A 111 -28.99 2.97 15.79
C TYR A 111 -28.40 3.65 14.55
N ILE A 112 -29.29 4.01 13.61
CA ILE A 112 -28.94 4.79 12.42
C ILE A 112 -29.25 6.26 12.68
N ASN A 113 -28.22 7.10 12.84
CA ASN A 113 -28.40 8.51 13.12
C ASN A 113 -28.63 9.32 11.83
N THR A 114 -29.90 9.48 11.44
CA THR A 114 -30.29 10.30 10.27
C THR A 114 -30.20 11.81 10.53
N ASN A 115 -29.91 12.25 11.75
CA ASN A 115 -29.68 13.65 12.10
C ASN A 115 -28.20 14.07 12.02
N HIS A 116 -27.31 13.18 11.59
CA HIS A 116 -25.88 13.47 11.47
C HIS A 116 -25.61 14.60 10.45
N GLU A 117 -24.73 15.54 10.77
CA GLU A 117 -24.45 16.73 9.94
C GLU A 117 -23.97 16.40 8.51
N ASP A 118 -23.09 15.40 8.39
CA ASP A 118 -22.58 14.92 7.10
C ASP A 118 -23.60 14.07 6.31
N PHE A 119 -24.78 13.78 6.87
CA PHE A 119 -25.80 13.00 6.19
C PHE A 119 -26.63 13.90 5.28
N ILE A 120 -26.70 13.57 3.98
CA ILE A 120 -27.40 14.40 2.99
C ILE A 120 -28.89 14.60 3.29
N GLY A 121 -29.53 13.65 3.99
CA GLY A 121 -30.97 13.65 4.26
C GLY A 121 -31.84 13.27 3.05
N PHE A 122 -33.08 12.86 3.33
CA PHE A 122 -34.03 12.37 2.32
C PHE A 122 -34.40 13.43 1.26
N ALA A 123 -34.53 14.70 1.66
CA ALA A 123 -34.92 15.79 0.75
C ALA A 123 -33.85 16.08 -0.32
N ASN A 124 -32.57 16.13 0.08
CA ASN A 124 -31.48 16.42 -0.85
C ASN A 124 -31.16 15.22 -1.75
N ALA A 125 -31.38 13.98 -1.26
CA ALA A 125 -31.22 12.77 -2.07
C ALA A 125 -32.21 12.74 -3.24
N GLN A 126 -33.49 13.10 -3.00
CA GLN A 126 -34.50 13.20 -4.07
C GLN A 126 -34.16 14.29 -5.08
N GLN A 127 -33.65 15.44 -4.64
CA GLN A 127 -33.20 16.52 -5.54
C GLN A 127 -32.02 16.08 -6.41
N ARG A 128 -31.03 15.38 -5.85
CA ARG A 128 -29.91 14.79 -6.61
C ARG A 128 -30.40 13.81 -7.67
N THR A 129 -31.33 12.92 -7.33
CA THR A 129 -31.91 11.97 -8.31
C THR A 129 -32.67 12.71 -9.41
N THR A 130 -33.36 13.80 -9.10
CA THR A 130 -34.06 14.64 -10.09
C THR A 130 -33.08 15.36 -11.01
N ALA A 131 -31.97 15.87 -10.47
CA ALA A 131 -30.90 16.48 -11.24
C ALA A 131 -30.15 15.46 -12.11
N ILE A 132 -29.95 14.24 -11.62
CA ILE A 132 -29.35 13.13 -12.37
C ILE A 132 -30.29 12.64 -13.49
N ASN A 133 -31.60 12.54 -13.24
CA ASN A 133 -32.57 12.16 -14.28
C ASN A 133 -32.78 13.26 -15.33
N ASN A 134 -32.71 14.54 -14.94
CA ASN A 134 -32.65 15.64 -15.91
C ASN A 134 -31.32 15.68 -16.68
N LYS A 135 -30.21 15.17 -16.10
CA LYS A 135 -28.93 14.94 -16.79
C LYS A 135 -28.86 13.60 -17.56
N LYS A 136 -29.79 12.67 -17.36
CA LYS A 136 -29.91 11.43 -18.16
C LYS A 136 -30.59 11.67 -19.50
N ARG A 137 -31.19 12.84 -19.74
CA ARG A 137 -31.45 13.34 -21.09
C ARG A 137 -30.20 14.02 -21.63
N VAL A 138 -29.17 13.23 -21.96
CA VAL A 138 -27.93 13.69 -22.61
C VAL A 138 -26.84 14.15 -21.64
N MET A 139 -25.75 13.38 -21.58
CA MET A 139 -24.46 13.83 -21.05
C MET A 139 -23.72 14.59 -22.17
N PRO A 140 -23.57 15.93 -22.14
CA PRO A 140 -23.32 16.71 -23.35
C PRO A 140 -21.97 16.49 -24.05
N ASN A 141 -21.00 15.81 -23.43
CA ASN A 141 -19.64 15.72 -23.99
C ASN A 141 -18.92 14.39 -23.76
N GLN A 142 -19.61 13.33 -23.30
CA GLN A 142 -18.96 12.02 -23.21
C GLN A 142 -18.94 11.37 -24.59
N VAL A 143 -17.74 11.01 -25.05
CA VAL A 143 -17.56 10.26 -26.31
C VAL A 143 -18.02 8.82 -26.10
N ILE A 144 -19.03 8.41 -26.87
CA ILE A 144 -19.63 7.08 -26.87
C ILE A 144 -18.74 6.10 -27.67
N ARG A 145 -18.21 6.54 -28.81
CA ARG A 145 -17.32 5.72 -29.66
C ARG A 145 -16.42 6.59 -30.54
N ARG A 146 -15.23 6.08 -30.85
CA ARG A 146 -14.36 6.57 -31.93
C ARG A 146 -14.05 5.44 -32.90
N GLY A 147 -13.78 5.75 -34.15
CA GLY A 147 -13.30 4.78 -35.11
C GLY A 147 -13.36 5.28 -36.56
N TRP A 148 -12.72 4.53 -37.45
CA TRP A 148 -12.78 4.78 -38.88
C TRP A 148 -14.13 4.36 -39.46
N LEU A 149 -14.69 5.21 -40.32
CA LEU A 149 -15.81 4.88 -41.19
C LEU A 149 -15.57 5.49 -42.57
N THR A 150 -16.05 4.79 -43.60
CA THR A 150 -16.03 5.30 -44.97
C THR A 150 -17.35 6.02 -45.25
N ILE A 151 -17.31 7.29 -45.68
CA ILE A 151 -18.48 7.97 -46.24
C ILE A 151 -18.54 7.68 -47.73
N ASN A 152 -19.61 7.04 -48.20
CA ASN A 152 -19.89 6.87 -49.62
C ASN A 152 -20.60 8.11 -50.16
N ILE A 153 -19.87 8.93 -50.93
CA ILE A 153 -20.45 10.05 -51.67
C ILE A 153 -20.51 9.63 -53.14
N SER A 154 -21.65 9.88 -53.81
CA SER A 154 -21.89 9.51 -55.21
C SER A 154 -20.68 9.80 -56.11
N ILE A 155 -20.39 8.93 -57.07
CA ILE A 155 -19.21 8.98 -57.97
C ILE A 155 -19.06 10.35 -58.65
N MET A 156 -20.16 11.04 -58.97
CA MET A 156 -20.18 12.37 -59.59
C MET A 156 -19.75 13.53 -58.66
N LYS A 157 -19.57 13.30 -57.35
CA LYS A 157 -19.30 14.32 -56.33
C LYS A 157 -18.06 14.07 -55.45
N GLY A 158 -17.21 13.11 -55.81
CA GLY A 158 -15.87 12.95 -55.20
C GLY A 158 -15.54 11.62 -54.52
N GLY A 159 -16.33 10.57 -54.78
CA GLY A 159 -16.01 9.18 -54.39
C GLY A 159 -16.19 8.85 -52.90
N SER A 160 -15.85 7.61 -52.52
CA SER A 160 -15.81 7.16 -51.13
C SER A 160 -14.53 7.64 -50.42
N LYS A 161 -14.65 8.09 -49.18
CA LYS A 161 -13.52 8.57 -48.37
C LYS A 161 -13.60 8.11 -46.93
N ASP A 162 -12.46 7.75 -46.37
CA ASP A 162 -12.33 7.36 -44.97
C ASP A 162 -12.11 8.58 -44.10
N TYR A 163 -12.81 8.62 -42.96
CA TYR A 163 -12.66 9.64 -41.94
C TYR A 163 -12.63 9.01 -40.56
N TRP A 164 -12.02 9.72 -39.62
CA TRP A 164 -12.06 9.37 -38.21
C TRP A 164 -13.32 9.94 -37.57
N PHE A 165 -14.22 9.09 -37.10
CA PHE A 165 -15.48 9.48 -36.49
C PHE A 165 -15.42 9.48 -34.98
N VAL A 166 -16.09 10.46 -34.39
CA VAL A 166 -16.29 10.61 -32.95
C VAL A 166 -17.78 10.80 -32.70
N LEU A 167 -18.40 9.80 -32.06
CA LEU A 167 -19.81 9.82 -31.68
C LEU A 167 -19.93 10.25 -30.22
N THR A 168 -20.68 11.31 -29.95
CA THR A 168 -21.11 11.73 -28.61
C THR A 168 -22.60 11.50 -28.43
N ALA A 169 -23.13 11.82 -27.24
CA ALA A 169 -24.57 11.78 -27.01
C ALA A 169 -25.36 12.84 -27.79
N GLU A 170 -24.69 13.85 -28.36
CA GLU A 170 -25.34 15.00 -29.03
C GLU A 170 -24.98 15.10 -30.51
N SER A 171 -23.80 14.63 -30.92
CA SER A 171 -23.33 14.81 -32.29
C SER A 171 -22.49 13.65 -32.79
N LEU A 172 -22.52 13.46 -34.10
CA LEU A 172 -21.54 12.67 -34.85
C LEU A 172 -20.59 13.65 -35.55
N SER A 173 -19.33 13.70 -35.10
CA SER A 173 -18.29 14.50 -35.73
C SER A 173 -17.32 13.61 -36.50
N TRP A 174 -16.75 14.11 -37.60
CA TRP A 174 -15.66 13.42 -38.28
C TRP A 174 -14.50 14.34 -38.65
N TYR A 175 -13.31 13.75 -38.65
CA TYR A 175 -12.02 14.41 -38.79
C TYR A 175 -11.24 13.79 -39.94
N LYS A 176 -10.25 14.52 -40.44
CA LYS A 176 -9.34 14.01 -41.48
C LYS A 176 -8.61 12.74 -41.04
N ASP A 177 -8.21 12.69 -39.77
CA ASP A 177 -7.39 11.63 -39.17
C ASP A 177 -7.64 11.51 -37.66
N GLU A 178 -6.99 10.52 -37.04
CA GLU A 178 -7.07 10.22 -35.59
C GLU A 178 -6.50 11.33 -34.70
N GLU A 179 -5.74 12.28 -35.24
CA GLU A 179 -5.19 13.38 -34.44
C GLU A 179 -6.28 14.38 -34.02
N GLU A 180 -7.49 14.28 -34.59
CA GLU A 180 -8.67 15.10 -34.28
C GLU A 180 -8.41 16.63 -34.41
N LYS A 181 -7.37 17.03 -35.17
CA LYS A 181 -6.99 18.44 -35.37
C LYS A 181 -7.86 19.16 -36.40
N GLU A 182 -8.22 18.46 -37.47
CA GLU A 182 -9.00 19.03 -38.58
C GLU A 182 -10.41 18.43 -38.63
N LYS A 183 -11.34 19.07 -37.90
CA LYS A 183 -12.77 18.70 -37.91
C LYS A 183 -13.39 19.06 -39.26
N LYS A 184 -13.87 18.04 -39.99
CA LYS A 184 -14.51 18.22 -41.29
C LYS A 184 -15.97 18.59 -41.17
N TYR A 185 -16.68 17.99 -40.21
CA TYR A 185 -18.09 18.29 -39.98
C TYR A 185 -18.51 17.85 -38.57
N MET A 186 -19.62 18.42 -38.11
CA MET A 186 -20.32 18.03 -36.89
C MET A 186 -21.81 17.94 -37.23
N LEU A 187 -22.36 16.74 -37.12
CA LEU A 187 -23.76 16.44 -37.38
C LEU A 187 -24.50 16.27 -36.05
N PRO A 188 -25.44 17.17 -35.68
CA PRO A 188 -26.32 16.97 -34.54
C PRO A 188 -27.16 15.70 -34.71
N LEU A 189 -27.37 14.93 -33.64
CA LEU A 189 -28.13 13.67 -33.68
C LEU A 189 -29.66 13.87 -33.66
N ASP A 190 -30.12 15.11 -33.51
CA ASP A 190 -31.55 15.44 -33.47
C ASP A 190 -32.27 14.99 -34.74
N ASN A 191 -33.40 14.31 -34.55
CA ASN A 191 -34.28 13.83 -35.61
C ASN A 191 -33.62 12.88 -36.63
N LEU A 192 -32.49 12.27 -36.27
CA LEU A 192 -31.85 11.25 -37.12
C LEU A 192 -32.42 9.85 -36.86
N LYS A 193 -32.46 9.04 -37.92
CA LYS A 193 -32.74 7.60 -37.85
C LYS A 193 -31.73 6.82 -38.67
N LEU A 194 -31.57 5.55 -38.29
CA LEU A 194 -30.77 4.58 -39.03
C LEU A 194 -31.65 3.82 -40.02
N ARG A 195 -31.11 3.55 -41.19
CA ARG A 195 -31.71 2.67 -42.21
C ARG A 195 -30.65 1.71 -42.73
N ASP A 196 -31.05 0.49 -43.02
CA ASP A 196 -30.18 -0.47 -43.67
C ASP A 196 -30.12 -0.22 -45.17
N VAL A 197 -28.91 -0.22 -45.71
CA VAL A 197 -28.67 -0.02 -47.14
C VAL A 197 -28.32 -1.38 -47.73
N GLU A 198 -29.06 -1.78 -48.76
CA GLU A 198 -28.79 -3.04 -49.46
C GLU A 198 -27.38 -3.04 -50.04
N LYS A 199 -26.70 -4.18 -49.93
CA LYS A 199 -25.35 -4.35 -50.44
C LYS A 199 -25.37 -4.26 -51.97
N GLY A 200 -24.88 -3.13 -52.50
CA GLY A 200 -24.74 -2.95 -53.96
C GLY A 200 -23.86 -4.04 -54.57
N PHE A 201 -24.22 -4.51 -55.78
CA PHE A 201 -23.65 -5.70 -56.44
C PHE A 201 -22.12 -5.67 -56.68
N MET A 202 -21.47 -4.53 -56.45
CA MET A 202 -20.02 -4.32 -56.63
C MET A 202 -19.29 -3.83 -55.36
N SER A 203 -19.99 -3.67 -54.21
CA SER A 203 -19.37 -3.23 -52.95
C SER A 203 -19.01 -4.39 -52.04
N THR A 204 -17.75 -4.46 -51.61
CA THR A 204 -17.30 -5.43 -50.60
C THR A 204 -17.59 -4.98 -49.17
N LYS A 205 -17.86 -3.69 -48.94
CA LYS A 205 -18.10 -3.10 -47.61
C LYS A 205 -19.56 -3.18 -47.17
N HIS A 206 -19.78 -3.33 -45.87
CA HIS A 206 -21.09 -3.35 -45.23
C HIS A 206 -21.54 -1.92 -44.91
N THR A 207 -22.76 -1.53 -45.29
CA THR A 207 -23.19 -0.13 -45.27
C THR A 207 -24.50 0.04 -44.49
N PHE A 208 -24.62 1.16 -43.79
CA PHE A 208 -25.88 1.65 -43.22
C PHE A 208 -26.01 3.15 -43.48
N ALA A 209 -27.24 3.66 -43.53
CA ALA A 209 -27.50 5.06 -43.78
C ALA A 209 -28.02 5.77 -42.52
N ILE A 210 -27.64 7.04 -42.39
CA ILE A 210 -28.23 7.97 -41.42
C ILE A 210 -28.98 9.03 -42.21
N PHE A 211 -30.25 9.23 -41.89
CA PHE A 211 -31.11 10.21 -42.55
C PHE A 211 -31.88 11.03 -41.52
N ASN A 212 -32.32 12.23 -41.91
CA ASN A 212 -33.13 13.09 -41.07
C ASN A 212 -34.63 12.85 -41.33
N THR A 213 -35.40 12.62 -40.26
CA THR A 213 -36.85 12.36 -40.33
C THR A 213 -37.67 13.58 -40.78
N GLU A 214 -37.17 14.79 -40.60
CA GLU A 214 -37.80 16.04 -41.08
C GLU A 214 -37.42 16.38 -42.53
N SER A 215 -36.83 15.44 -43.29
CA SER A 215 -36.38 15.65 -44.68
C SER A 215 -35.34 16.76 -44.88
N ARG A 216 -34.61 17.15 -43.82
CA ARG A 216 -33.49 18.09 -43.90
C ARG A 216 -32.26 17.41 -44.48
N ASN A 217 -31.40 18.20 -45.12
CA ASN A 217 -30.09 17.70 -45.57
C ASN A 217 -29.23 17.37 -44.35
N VAL A 218 -28.67 16.16 -44.35
CA VAL A 218 -27.80 15.64 -43.27
C VAL A 218 -26.37 16.11 -43.49
N TYR A 219 -25.90 16.11 -44.74
CA TYR A 219 -24.55 16.58 -45.08
C TYR A 219 -24.54 17.18 -46.48
N LYS A 220 -24.09 18.43 -46.60
CA LYS A 220 -24.13 19.22 -47.84
C LYS A 220 -25.56 19.23 -48.41
N ASP A 221 -25.74 18.73 -49.63
CA ASP A 221 -27.02 18.60 -50.31
C ASP A 221 -27.59 17.17 -50.27
N LEU A 222 -27.01 16.29 -49.43
CA LEU A 222 -27.45 14.92 -49.25
C LEU A 222 -28.45 14.81 -48.10
N ARG A 223 -29.61 14.21 -48.39
CA ARG A 223 -30.67 13.91 -47.40
C ARG A 223 -30.36 12.72 -46.49
N GLN A 224 -29.38 11.91 -46.88
CA GLN A 224 -28.84 10.82 -46.07
C GLN A 224 -27.34 10.70 -46.29
N ILE A 225 -26.62 10.17 -45.32
CA ILE A 225 -25.21 9.78 -45.46
C ILE A 225 -25.09 8.27 -45.32
N GLU A 226 -24.33 7.66 -46.23
CA GLU A 226 -24.05 6.22 -46.21
C GLU A 226 -22.68 6.00 -45.59
N LEU A 227 -22.66 5.23 -44.50
CA LEU A 227 -21.48 4.89 -43.73
C LEU A 227 -21.16 3.42 -43.94
N ALA A 228 -19.95 3.14 -44.39
CA ALA A 228 -19.50 1.79 -44.68
C ALA A 228 -18.37 1.34 -43.73
N CYS A 229 -18.44 0.08 -43.33
CA CYS A 229 -17.45 -0.63 -42.52
C CYS A 229 -16.94 -1.85 -43.29
N ASP A 230 -15.77 -2.36 -42.89
CA ASP A 230 -15.15 -3.51 -43.54
C ASP A 230 -15.81 -4.84 -43.14
N THR A 231 -16.41 -4.91 -41.94
CA THR A 231 -17.09 -6.12 -41.42
C THR A 231 -18.54 -5.83 -40.99
N GLN A 232 -19.37 -6.88 -40.97
CA GLN A 232 -20.74 -6.80 -40.44
C GLN A 232 -20.74 -6.52 -38.92
N GLU A 233 -19.78 -7.10 -38.18
CA GLU A 233 -19.64 -6.88 -36.73
C GLU A 233 -19.39 -5.40 -36.40
N ASP A 234 -18.58 -4.72 -37.22
CA ASP A 234 -18.35 -3.28 -37.06
C ASP A 234 -19.63 -2.47 -37.26
N VAL A 235 -20.43 -2.80 -38.27
CA VAL A 235 -21.74 -2.17 -38.52
C VAL A 235 -22.65 -2.34 -37.31
N ASP A 236 -22.79 -3.56 -36.80
CA ASP A 236 -23.68 -3.84 -35.66
C ASP A 236 -23.20 -3.15 -34.38
N SER A 237 -21.89 -3.11 -34.16
CA SER A 237 -21.27 -2.38 -33.06
C SER A 237 -21.47 -0.86 -33.18
N TRP A 238 -21.46 -0.32 -34.41
CA TRP A 238 -21.71 1.11 -34.67
C TRP A 238 -23.18 1.44 -34.46
N LYS A 239 -24.11 0.64 -35.00
CA LYS A 239 -25.55 0.74 -34.75
C LYS A 239 -25.88 0.68 -33.25
N ALA A 240 -25.27 -0.23 -32.49
CA ALA A 240 -25.44 -0.31 -31.04
C ALA A 240 -24.93 0.96 -30.33
N SER A 241 -23.90 1.61 -30.86
CA SER A 241 -23.38 2.86 -30.33
C SER A 241 -24.31 4.05 -30.64
N PHE A 242 -24.90 4.09 -31.84
CA PHE A 242 -25.95 5.04 -32.20
C PHE A 242 -27.23 4.85 -31.37
N LEU A 243 -27.62 3.60 -31.10
CA LEU A 243 -28.74 3.29 -30.22
C LEU A 243 -28.53 3.83 -28.80
N ARG A 244 -27.30 3.71 -28.28
CA ARG A 244 -26.88 4.32 -27.01
C ARG A 244 -26.89 5.85 -27.05
N ALA A 245 -26.69 6.45 -28.24
CA ALA A 245 -26.77 7.87 -28.47
C ALA A 245 -28.21 8.37 -28.73
N GLY A 246 -29.22 7.49 -28.71
CA GLY A 246 -30.63 7.83 -28.93
C GLY A 246 -31.07 7.87 -30.40
N VAL A 247 -30.24 7.38 -31.33
CA VAL A 247 -30.60 7.25 -32.75
C VAL A 247 -31.09 5.83 -33.01
N TYR A 248 -32.37 5.70 -33.32
CA TYR A 248 -33.04 4.40 -33.48
C TYR A 248 -33.12 3.97 -34.96
N PRO A 249 -33.11 2.65 -35.24
CA PRO A 249 -33.47 2.16 -36.56
C PRO A 249 -34.90 2.54 -36.93
N GLU A 250 -35.12 2.81 -38.20
CA GLU A 250 -36.45 2.91 -38.78
C GLU A 250 -37.19 1.59 -38.52
N LYS A 251 -38.37 1.66 -37.90
CA LYS A 251 -39.21 0.48 -37.74
C LYS A 251 -39.78 0.15 -39.12
N ASP A 252 -39.44 -1.01 -39.65
CA ASP A 252 -40.13 -1.52 -40.83
C ASP A 252 -41.62 -1.64 -40.48
N GLN A 253 -42.44 -0.82 -41.14
CA GLN A 253 -43.88 -1.08 -41.19
C GLN A 253 -44.08 -2.29 -42.10
N VAL A 254 -43.92 -3.48 -41.53
CA VAL A 254 -44.51 -4.71 -42.06
C VAL A 254 -45.40 -5.25 -40.98
N ASP A 255 -46.70 -5.10 -41.22
CA ASP A 255 -47.77 -5.76 -40.48
C ASP A 255 -47.49 -7.26 -40.42
N SER A 256 -47.14 -7.76 -39.24
CA SER A 256 -47.19 -9.18 -38.92
C SER A 256 -47.45 -9.31 -37.43
N GLU A 257 -48.74 -9.50 -37.15
CA GLU A 257 -49.22 -10.06 -35.89
C GLU A 257 -48.54 -11.42 -35.66
N ASP A 258 -48.38 -11.75 -34.38
CA ASP A 258 -47.90 -13.01 -33.83
C ASP A 258 -46.39 -13.15 -33.57
N THR A 259 -45.96 -12.66 -32.41
CA THR A 259 -45.09 -13.47 -31.52
C THR A 259 -45.31 -13.00 -30.07
N GLY A 260 -45.45 -13.98 -29.16
CA GLY A 260 -45.88 -13.83 -27.75
C GLY A 260 -45.08 -12.85 -26.86
N PRO A 261 -45.47 -12.73 -25.58
CA PRO A 261 -45.00 -11.67 -24.72
C PRO A 261 -43.51 -11.82 -24.46
N ALA A 262 -42.70 -11.06 -25.18
CA ALA A 262 -41.42 -10.64 -24.68
C ALA A 262 -41.73 -9.85 -23.41
N GLU A 263 -41.51 -10.45 -22.24
CA GLU A 263 -41.32 -9.74 -20.98
C GLU A 263 -40.11 -8.81 -21.14
N SER A 264 -40.31 -7.72 -21.87
CA SER A 264 -39.55 -6.52 -21.70
C SER A 264 -39.82 -6.11 -20.26
N PHE A 265 -38.81 -6.29 -19.40
CA PHE A 265 -38.76 -5.67 -18.08
C PHE A 265 -38.86 -4.15 -18.26
N SER A 266 -40.07 -3.66 -18.48
CA SER A 266 -40.45 -2.27 -18.31
C SER A 266 -40.30 -1.98 -16.82
N MET A 267 -39.07 -1.71 -16.39
CA MET A 267 -38.84 -1.16 -15.05
C MET A 267 -39.65 0.13 -14.95
N ASP A 268 -40.54 0.18 -13.96
CA ASP A 268 -41.30 1.39 -13.65
C ASP A 268 -40.30 2.55 -13.39
N PRO A 269 -40.33 3.63 -14.18
CA PRO A 269 -39.44 4.79 -14.00
C PRO A 269 -39.50 5.38 -12.58
N GLN A 270 -40.62 5.19 -11.86
CA GLN A 270 -40.74 5.60 -10.47
C GLN A 270 -39.92 4.71 -9.53
N LEU A 271 -39.89 3.41 -9.76
CA LEU A 271 -39.09 2.46 -8.99
C LEU A 271 -37.59 2.73 -9.18
N GLU A 272 -37.14 3.00 -10.40
CA GLU A 272 -35.74 3.37 -10.67
C GLU A 272 -35.30 4.62 -9.89
N ARG A 273 -36.18 5.64 -9.83
CA ARG A 273 -35.91 6.87 -9.08
C ARG A 273 -35.86 6.63 -7.57
N GLN A 274 -36.74 5.78 -7.05
CA GLN A 274 -36.73 5.41 -5.63
C GLN A 274 -35.46 4.63 -5.26
N VAL A 275 -35.07 3.66 -6.09
CA VAL A 275 -33.84 2.87 -5.90
C VAL A 275 -32.60 3.76 -5.89
N GLU A 276 -32.49 4.70 -6.83
CA GLU A 276 -31.36 5.63 -6.88
C GLU A 276 -31.32 6.58 -5.68
N THR A 277 -32.49 7.00 -5.20
CA THR A 277 -32.59 7.83 -3.98
C THR A 277 -32.11 7.05 -2.75
N ILE A 278 -32.56 5.80 -2.59
CA ILE A 278 -32.11 4.91 -1.50
C ILE A 278 -30.60 4.68 -1.61
N ARG A 279 -30.07 4.44 -2.80
CA ARG A 279 -28.63 4.28 -3.03
C ARG A 279 -27.83 5.48 -2.54
N ASN A 280 -28.23 6.69 -2.94
CA ASN A 280 -27.57 7.92 -2.52
C ASN A 280 -27.59 8.11 -0.99
N LEU A 281 -28.67 7.73 -0.33
CA LEU A 281 -28.78 7.75 1.14
C LEU A 281 -27.85 6.72 1.78
N VAL A 282 -27.87 5.47 1.28
CA VAL A 282 -26.99 4.39 1.76
C VAL A 282 -25.52 4.81 1.61
N ASP A 283 -25.12 5.30 0.44
CA ASP A 283 -23.74 5.71 0.18
C ASP A 283 -23.31 6.86 1.10
N SER A 284 -24.20 7.84 1.32
CA SER A 284 -23.95 8.94 2.27
C SER A 284 -23.75 8.42 3.69
N TYR A 285 -24.64 7.56 4.18
CA TYR A 285 -24.56 7.07 5.57
C TYR A 285 -23.37 6.12 5.79
N ILE A 286 -23.12 5.20 4.85
CA ILE A 286 -21.96 4.31 4.89
C ILE A 286 -20.65 5.11 4.81
N GLY A 287 -20.63 6.23 4.09
CA GLY A 287 -19.50 7.17 4.11
C GLY A 287 -19.16 7.69 5.51
N ILE A 288 -20.17 8.03 6.31
CA ILE A 288 -20.04 8.49 7.70
C ILE A 288 -19.51 7.35 8.58
N VAL A 289 -20.13 6.18 8.52
CA VAL A 289 -19.71 5.00 9.30
C VAL A 289 -18.26 4.63 8.97
N ASN A 290 -17.88 4.63 7.69
CA ASN A 290 -16.50 4.35 7.27
C ASN A 290 -15.50 5.40 7.78
N LYS A 291 -15.90 6.65 7.95
CA LYS A 291 -15.07 7.71 8.55
C LYS A 291 -14.89 7.45 10.06
N SER A 292 -15.99 7.14 10.77
CA SER A 292 -16.00 6.76 12.18
C SER A 292 -15.09 5.55 12.46
N ILE A 293 -15.32 4.44 11.76
CA ILE A 293 -14.57 3.20 11.95
C ILE A 293 -13.07 3.37 11.64
N ARG A 294 -12.70 4.10 10.58
CA ARG A 294 -11.28 4.35 10.25
C ARG A 294 -10.55 5.19 11.30
N ASP A 295 -11.27 6.00 12.07
CA ASP A 295 -10.70 6.80 13.16
C ASP A 295 -10.67 6.02 14.49
N LEU A 296 -11.75 5.32 14.84
CA LEU A 296 -11.86 4.60 16.11
C LEU A 296 -11.08 3.29 16.15
N MET A 297 -10.91 2.60 15.02
CA MET A 297 -10.22 1.30 14.99
C MET A 297 -8.76 1.41 15.47
N PRO A 298 -7.92 2.30 14.91
CA PRO A 298 -6.53 2.41 15.36
C PRO A 298 -6.42 2.89 16.80
N LYS A 299 -7.33 3.78 17.26
CA LYS A 299 -7.36 4.27 18.64
C LYS A 299 -7.68 3.16 19.63
N THR A 300 -8.64 2.30 19.30
CA THR A 300 -9.03 1.14 20.12
C THR A 300 -7.89 0.15 20.27
N ILE A 301 -7.24 -0.22 19.15
CA ILE A 301 -6.08 -1.12 19.15
C ILE A 301 -4.92 -0.50 19.93
N MET A 302 -4.63 0.79 19.70
CA MET A 302 -3.56 1.50 20.40
C MET A 302 -3.78 1.49 21.92
N HIS A 303 -5.00 1.81 22.37
CA HIS A 303 -5.31 1.90 23.78
C HIS A 303 -5.32 0.53 24.48
N LEU A 304 -6.07 -0.44 23.95
CA LEU A 304 -6.32 -1.71 24.62
C LEU A 304 -5.22 -2.74 24.44
N MET A 305 -4.47 -2.68 23.33
CA MET A 305 -3.42 -3.64 23.01
C MET A 305 -2.03 -3.04 23.22
N ILE A 306 -1.69 -1.99 22.48
CA ILE A 306 -0.31 -1.49 22.42
C ILE A 306 0.08 -0.81 23.73
N ASN A 307 -0.68 0.18 24.18
CA ASN A 307 -0.41 0.92 25.41
C ASN A 307 -0.52 0.00 26.63
N SER A 308 -1.55 -0.85 26.68
CA SER A 308 -1.70 -1.83 27.75
C SER A 308 -0.50 -2.80 27.83
N ALA A 309 0.01 -3.31 26.70
CA ALA A 309 1.19 -4.18 26.69
C ALA A 309 2.46 -3.43 27.09
N LYS A 310 2.62 -2.19 26.64
CA LYS A 310 3.73 -1.32 27.06
C LYS A 310 3.73 -1.10 28.57
N ASP A 311 2.58 -0.73 29.13
CA ASP A 311 2.46 -0.46 30.57
C ASP A 311 2.71 -1.73 31.40
N PHE A 312 2.19 -2.88 30.94
CA PHE A 312 2.48 -4.18 31.54
C PHE A 312 3.99 -4.50 31.55
N ILE A 313 4.68 -4.30 30.43
CA ILE A 313 6.14 -4.53 30.33
C ILE A 313 6.91 -3.63 31.30
N HIS A 314 6.49 -2.37 31.46
CA HIS A 314 7.19 -1.42 32.34
C HIS A 314 6.87 -1.60 33.83
N SER A 315 5.65 -1.99 34.18
CA SER A 315 5.17 -1.94 35.56
C SER A 315 4.98 -3.30 36.22
N GLU A 316 4.68 -4.35 35.45
CA GLU A 316 4.24 -5.64 36.01
C GLU A 316 5.16 -6.80 35.65
N LEU A 317 5.76 -6.81 34.46
CA LEU A 317 6.56 -7.92 33.95
C LEU A 317 7.66 -8.37 34.93
N LEU A 318 8.31 -7.42 35.60
CA LEU A 318 9.35 -7.72 36.58
C LEU A 318 8.79 -8.52 37.77
N ALA A 319 7.63 -8.11 38.30
CA ALA A 319 6.97 -8.83 39.40
C ALA A 319 6.58 -10.25 38.98
N TYR A 320 6.09 -10.43 37.75
CA TYR A 320 5.82 -11.75 37.19
C TYR A 320 7.07 -12.62 37.12
N LEU A 321 8.17 -12.11 36.58
CA LEU A 321 9.44 -12.85 36.51
C LEU A 321 9.97 -13.26 37.90
N TYR A 322 9.82 -12.40 38.90
CA TYR A 322 10.18 -12.74 40.28
C TYR A 322 9.27 -13.78 40.91
N SER A 323 8.02 -13.89 40.45
CA SER A 323 7.05 -14.88 40.93
C SER A 323 7.19 -16.26 40.27
N CYS A 324 7.96 -16.38 39.18
CA CYS A 324 8.10 -17.61 38.39
C CYS A 324 8.91 -18.74 39.07
N GLY A 325 9.35 -18.55 40.32
CA GLY A 325 9.99 -19.59 41.13
C GLY A 325 11.49 -19.34 41.33
N ASP A 326 12.31 -20.34 41.02
CA ASP A 326 13.75 -20.29 41.30
C ASP A 326 14.49 -19.29 40.39
N GLN A 327 14.84 -18.14 40.97
CA GLN A 327 15.59 -17.08 40.32
C GLN A 327 16.99 -17.53 39.88
N GLY A 328 17.58 -18.51 40.58
CA GLY A 328 18.89 -19.06 40.22
C GLY A 328 18.85 -19.78 38.88
N SER A 329 17.87 -20.68 38.71
CA SER A 329 17.61 -21.35 37.44
C SER A 329 17.25 -20.36 36.32
N LEU A 330 16.44 -19.34 36.59
CA LEU A 330 16.05 -18.35 35.57
C LEU A 330 17.26 -17.58 35.01
N MET A 331 18.23 -17.30 35.87
CA MET A 331 19.46 -16.55 35.57
C MET A 331 20.63 -17.45 35.14
N GLU A 332 20.38 -18.71 34.79
CA GLU A 332 21.41 -19.61 34.27
C GLU A 332 21.97 -19.08 32.93
N GLU A 333 23.30 -18.97 32.85
CA GLU A 333 24.00 -18.51 31.65
C GLU A 333 23.97 -19.58 30.55
N SER A 334 23.94 -19.15 29.28
CA SER A 334 24.11 -20.08 28.16
C SER A 334 25.52 -20.69 28.14
N THR A 335 25.64 -21.92 27.65
CA THR A 335 26.93 -22.63 27.52
C THR A 335 27.97 -21.82 26.76
N ASP A 336 27.56 -21.16 25.68
CA ASP A 336 28.44 -20.32 24.86
C ASP A 336 28.91 -19.08 25.63
N GLN A 337 28.04 -18.51 26.46
CA GLN A 337 28.38 -17.35 27.28
C GLN A 337 29.32 -17.75 28.43
N ALA A 338 29.06 -18.88 29.08
CA ALA A 338 29.92 -19.48 30.10
C ALA A 338 31.32 -19.75 29.54
N GLN A 339 31.39 -20.38 28.36
CA GLN A 339 32.66 -20.67 27.69
C GLN A 339 33.43 -19.40 27.33
N ARG A 340 32.77 -18.38 26.74
CA ARG A 340 33.43 -17.09 26.45
C ARG A 340 33.95 -16.42 27.72
N ARG A 341 33.18 -16.48 28.81
CA ARG A 341 33.60 -15.94 30.12
C ARG A 341 34.85 -16.67 30.62
N ASP A 342 34.87 -17.99 30.55
CA ASP A 342 36.03 -18.79 30.97
C ASP A 342 37.26 -18.56 30.10
N GLU A 343 37.11 -18.45 28.78
CA GLU A 343 38.19 -18.10 27.85
C GLU A 343 38.75 -16.70 28.12
N MET A 344 37.88 -15.73 28.36
CA MET A 344 38.26 -14.36 28.71
C MET A 344 39.03 -14.33 30.03
N LEU A 345 38.59 -15.09 31.04
CA LEU A 345 39.29 -15.20 32.32
C LEU A 345 40.68 -15.83 32.16
N ARG A 346 40.80 -16.91 31.38
CA ARG A 346 42.12 -17.50 31.08
C ARG A 346 43.05 -16.50 30.38
N MET A 347 42.55 -15.78 29.38
CA MET A 347 43.32 -14.76 28.68
C MET A 347 43.73 -13.62 29.62
N TYR A 348 42.83 -13.17 30.49
CA TYR A 348 43.12 -12.14 31.49
C TYR A 348 44.26 -12.55 32.42
N HIS A 349 44.22 -13.77 32.95
CA HIS A 349 45.27 -14.29 33.82
C HIS A 349 46.61 -14.43 33.07
N ALA A 350 46.60 -14.98 31.85
CA ALA A 350 47.80 -15.10 31.04
C ALA A 350 48.43 -13.74 30.71
N LEU A 351 47.63 -12.73 30.38
CA LEU A 351 48.11 -11.37 30.13
C LEU A 351 48.67 -10.72 31.40
N LYS A 352 48.04 -10.96 32.55
CA LYS A 352 48.53 -10.46 33.84
C LYS A 352 49.88 -11.08 34.21
N GLU A 353 50.04 -12.38 34.00
CA GLU A 353 51.33 -13.08 34.18
C GLU A 353 52.39 -12.57 33.21
N ALA A 354 52.05 -12.39 31.93
CA ALA A 354 52.98 -11.83 30.94
C ALA A 354 53.47 -10.43 31.34
N LEU A 355 52.59 -9.57 31.87
CA LEU A 355 52.97 -8.26 32.38
C LEU A 355 53.91 -8.34 33.59
N LEU A 356 53.70 -9.31 34.50
CA LEU A 356 54.61 -9.55 35.61
C LEU A 356 55.99 -9.97 35.10
N ILE A 357 56.05 -10.91 34.15
CA ILE A 357 57.31 -11.36 33.54
C ILE A 357 58.05 -10.19 32.87
N ILE A 358 57.34 -9.32 32.15
CA ILE A 358 57.94 -8.13 31.54
C ILE A 358 58.50 -7.18 32.62
N GLY A 359 57.75 -6.97 33.71
CA GLY A 359 58.18 -6.16 34.84
C GLY A 359 59.43 -6.74 35.53
N ASP A 360 59.46 -8.06 35.71
CA ASP A 360 60.61 -8.76 36.28
C ASP A 360 61.84 -8.61 35.37
N ILE A 361 61.72 -8.89 34.08
CA ILE A 361 62.81 -8.71 33.11
C ILE A 361 63.33 -7.27 33.14
N SER A 362 62.43 -6.27 33.14
CA SER A 362 62.81 -4.86 33.16
C SER A 362 63.55 -4.44 34.43
N THR A 363 63.36 -5.13 35.55
CA THR A 363 64.00 -4.80 36.83
C THR A 363 65.22 -5.67 37.14
N THR A 364 65.31 -6.87 36.57
CA THR A 364 66.39 -7.85 36.87
C THR A 364 67.45 -7.98 35.78
N THR A 365 67.21 -7.48 34.56
CA THR A 365 68.23 -7.54 33.49
C THR A 365 69.04 -6.24 33.40
N VAL A 366 70.38 -6.37 33.36
CA VAL A 366 71.32 -5.25 33.18
C VAL A 366 71.86 -5.31 31.75
N SER A 367 71.76 -4.19 31.02
CA SER A 367 72.32 -4.06 29.68
C SER A 367 73.85 -4.14 29.75
N ALA A 368 74.44 -5.16 29.15
CA ALA A 368 75.89 -5.22 28.96
C ALA A 368 76.32 -4.23 27.84
N PRO A 369 77.36 -3.41 28.03
CA PRO A 369 77.90 -2.59 26.95
C PRO A 369 78.42 -3.49 25.83
N VAL A 370 78.22 -3.09 24.58
CA VAL A 370 78.75 -3.81 23.42
C VAL A 370 80.28 -3.84 23.52
N PRO A 371 80.94 -5.01 23.36
CA PRO A 371 82.39 -5.08 23.43
C PRO A 371 83.04 -4.24 22.31
N PRO A 372 84.25 -3.69 22.53
CA PRO A 372 84.92 -2.86 21.54
C PRO A 372 85.15 -3.63 20.23
N PRO A 373 85.15 -2.96 19.06
CA PRO A 373 85.47 -3.59 17.78
C PRO A 373 86.85 -4.25 17.83
N VAL A 374 86.97 -5.46 17.29
CA VAL A 374 88.22 -6.22 17.25
C VAL A 374 89.07 -5.75 16.07
N ASP A 375 90.31 -5.31 16.32
CA ASP A 375 91.26 -4.92 15.27
C ASP A 375 91.96 -6.17 14.66
N ASP A 376 91.73 -6.44 13.38
CA ASP A 376 92.29 -7.58 12.62
C ASP A 376 93.74 -7.37 12.10
N THR A 377 94.54 -6.58 12.82
CA THR A 377 95.91 -6.21 12.39
C THR A 377 96.93 -7.35 12.43
N TRP A 378 96.55 -8.54 12.90
CA TRP A 378 97.42 -9.73 12.96
C TRP A 378 97.46 -10.55 11.66
N ARG A 379 96.58 -10.27 10.69
CA ARG A 379 96.48 -11.01 9.41
C ARG A 379 97.11 -10.25 8.24
N THR A 380 98.41 -10.00 8.23
CA THR A 380 99.12 -9.73 6.96
C THR A 380 100.64 -9.92 7.08
N LYS A 381 101.16 -11.01 6.50
CA LYS A 381 102.39 -11.11 5.68
C LYS A 381 102.79 -12.56 5.42
N GLU A 382 102.54 -13.05 4.20
CA GLU A 382 103.53 -13.72 3.32
C GLU A 382 102.94 -13.93 1.90
N PRO A 383 103.79 -14.13 0.86
CA PRO A 383 103.58 -13.55 -0.46
C PRO A 383 103.01 -14.52 -1.52
N SER A 384 102.29 -13.91 -2.46
CA SER A 384 101.65 -14.33 -3.73
C SER A 384 102.24 -15.48 -4.58
N PRO A 385 101.40 -16.09 -5.45
CA PRO A 385 101.68 -15.99 -6.91
C PRO A 385 100.53 -15.42 -7.78
N PRO A 386 100.80 -15.07 -9.06
CA PRO A 386 100.13 -14.03 -9.85
C PRO A 386 98.81 -14.45 -10.55
N PRO A 387 98.04 -13.47 -11.09
CA PRO A 387 96.65 -13.68 -11.52
C PRO A 387 96.57 -14.33 -12.91
N GLN A 388 95.69 -15.33 -13.06
CA GLN A 388 95.20 -15.77 -14.38
C GLN A 388 93.73 -15.37 -14.54
N ALA A 389 93.50 -14.55 -15.55
CA ALA A 389 92.21 -14.00 -15.92
C ALA A 389 91.25 -15.09 -16.43
N ARG A 390 89.98 -15.05 -16.00
CA ARG A 390 88.84 -15.57 -16.77
C ARG A 390 87.56 -14.75 -16.53
N PRO A 391 86.69 -14.64 -17.56
CA PRO A 391 85.68 -13.60 -17.65
C PRO A 391 84.41 -13.85 -16.83
N ALA A 392 83.70 -12.75 -16.54
CA ALA A 392 82.43 -12.71 -15.84
C ALA A 392 81.30 -13.44 -16.61
N PRO A 393 80.46 -14.25 -15.93
CA PRO A 393 79.19 -14.68 -16.48
C PRO A 393 78.02 -13.88 -15.91
N ALA A 394 77.14 -13.51 -16.84
CA ALA A 394 75.86 -12.86 -16.67
C ALA A 394 74.78 -13.79 -16.06
N ALA A 395 73.70 -13.16 -15.60
CA ALA A 395 72.52 -13.76 -14.97
C ALA A 395 71.80 -14.79 -15.86
N VAL A 396 71.50 -15.98 -15.31
CA VAL A 396 70.42 -16.89 -15.75
C VAL A 396 69.91 -17.73 -14.55
N PRO A 397 68.59 -17.97 -14.36
CA PRO A 397 67.99 -18.62 -13.18
C PRO A 397 67.89 -20.17 -13.27
N PRO A 398 67.66 -20.88 -12.13
CA PRO A 398 67.58 -22.35 -12.10
C PRO A 398 66.20 -22.93 -12.52
N PRO A 399 66.15 -24.22 -12.95
CA PRO A 399 65.01 -24.81 -13.66
C PRO A 399 63.97 -25.55 -12.78
N SER A 400 62.85 -25.86 -13.45
CA SER A 400 61.47 -26.12 -12.98
C SER A 400 61.08 -27.56 -12.59
N ARG A 401 60.02 -27.70 -11.77
CA ARG A 401 59.28 -28.94 -11.42
C ARG A 401 58.14 -29.23 -12.44
N PRO A 402 57.74 -30.51 -12.70
CA PRO A 402 56.80 -30.88 -13.78
C PRO A 402 55.30 -30.68 -13.46
N PRO A 403 54.41 -30.77 -14.48
CA PRO A 403 53.07 -30.16 -14.48
C PRO A 403 51.92 -31.12 -14.12
N ALA A 404 50.80 -30.56 -13.63
CA ALA A 404 49.50 -31.23 -13.61
C ALA A 404 48.51 -30.49 -14.52
N ALA A 405 47.77 -31.27 -15.31
CA ALA A 405 46.98 -30.88 -16.47
C ALA A 405 45.59 -30.29 -16.13
N ARG A 406 45.05 -29.53 -17.09
CA ARG A 406 43.72 -28.90 -17.10
C ARG A 406 42.57 -29.91 -17.32
N GLY A 407 41.44 -29.66 -16.66
CA GLY A 407 40.08 -30.03 -17.10
C GLY A 407 39.15 -28.79 -17.01
N PRO A 408 38.00 -28.76 -17.72
CA PRO A 408 37.37 -27.52 -18.17
C PRO A 408 36.31 -26.90 -17.22
N THR A 409 36.15 -25.59 -17.44
CA THR A 409 35.22 -24.55 -16.94
C THR A 409 33.82 -24.93 -16.41
N ALA A 410 33.42 -24.24 -15.33
CA ALA A 410 32.03 -23.80 -15.07
C ALA A 410 32.04 -22.38 -14.43
N ALA A 411 31.05 -21.58 -14.82
CA ALA A 411 30.92 -20.12 -14.65
C ALA A 411 30.71 -19.60 -13.21
N PRO A 412 30.92 -18.30 -12.93
CA PRO A 412 30.72 -17.71 -11.60
C PRO A 412 29.24 -17.35 -11.32
N PRO A 413 28.76 -17.49 -10.07
CA PRO A 413 27.48 -16.92 -9.64
C PRO A 413 27.62 -15.41 -9.31
N PRO A 414 26.51 -14.65 -9.36
CA PRO A 414 26.52 -13.20 -9.57
C PRO A 414 26.73 -12.36 -8.31
N SER A 415 27.15 -11.12 -8.55
CA SER A 415 27.24 -10.00 -7.61
C SER A 415 25.87 -9.65 -6.99
N SER A 416 25.84 -9.50 -5.66
CA SER A 416 24.75 -8.85 -4.93
C SER A 416 25.20 -7.48 -4.44
N PRO A 417 24.29 -6.49 -4.34
CA PRO A 417 24.65 -5.07 -4.29
C PRO A 417 25.12 -4.59 -2.92
N GLN A 418 26.05 -3.63 -2.97
CA GLN A 418 26.53 -2.82 -1.85
C GLN A 418 25.37 -2.21 -1.07
N ASN A 419 25.43 -2.32 0.26
CA ASN A 419 24.66 -1.48 1.18
C ASN A 419 25.66 -0.68 2.04
N PRO A 420 25.64 0.67 2.02
CA PRO A 420 26.66 1.50 2.65
C PRO A 420 26.28 1.81 4.10
N ALA A 421 26.68 0.94 5.02
CA ALA A 421 26.69 1.27 6.44
C ALA A 421 27.72 0.38 7.15
N PHE A 422 28.48 0.97 8.07
CA PHE A 422 29.54 0.36 8.89
C PHE A 422 30.96 0.37 8.29
N GLY A 423 31.54 1.57 8.21
CA GLY A 423 32.99 1.74 8.36
C GLY A 423 33.37 1.67 9.84
N ALA A 424 34.41 0.90 10.17
CA ALA A 424 34.99 0.83 11.51
C ALA A 424 35.70 2.16 11.90
N PRO A 425 35.66 2.61 13.16
CA PRO A 425 36.31 3.87 13.55
C PRO A 425 37.80 3.70 13.83
N LEU A 426 38.59 4.71 13.45
CA LEU A 426 40.02 4.85 13.73
C LEU A 426 40.26 5.34 15.17
N ILE A 427 41.29 4.79 15.82
CA ILE A 427 41.71 5.07 17.20
C ILE A 427 42.45 6.43 17.26
N PRO A 428 42.08 7.38 18.15
CA PRO A 428 42.86 8.61 18.37
C PRO A 428 43.94 8.45 19.45
N SER A 429 45.14 8.96 19.16
CA SER A 429 46.33 8.99 20.03
C SER A 429 46.21 9.97 21.21
N ARG A 430 46.80 9.60 22.36
CA ARG A 430 46.79 10.35 23.63
C ARG A 430 48.04 11.25 23.78
N PRO A 431 47.91 12.55 24.11
CA PRO A 431 49.03 13.39 24.56
C PRO A 431 49.21 13.34 26.10
N GLY A 432 50.47 13.34 26.56
CA GLY A 432 50.87 13.34 27.98
C GLY A 432 50.88 14.73 28.67
N PRO A 433 51.15 14.80 29.99
CA PRO A 433 51.02 16.02 30.80
C PRO A 433 52.41 16.68 31.11
N PRO A 434 52.51 17.83 31.83
CA PRO A 434 52.74 19.18 31.28
C PRO A 434 54.05 19.83 31.82
N PRO A 435 54.31 21.12 31.56
CA PRO A 435 55.00 21.95 32.54
C PRO A 435 54.22 23.20 32.97
N VAL A 436 54.69 23.77 34.07
CA VAL A 436 54.02 24.65 35.04
C VAL A 436 54.38 26.13 34.83
N ASN A 437 53.50 27.03 35.35
CA ASN A 437 53.67 28.47 35.65
C ASN A 437 53.52 29.43 34.45
N THR A 438 52.83 30.59 34.53
CA THR A 438 52.75 31.61 35.59
C THR A 438 51.59 32.61 35.32
N TYR A 439 50.95 33.08 36.41
CA TYR A 439 50.40 34.43 36.67
C TYR A 439 49.33 35.10 35.75
N SER A 440 48.21 35.41 36.42
CA SER A 440 47.50 36.71 36.45
C SER A 440 46.23 36.94 35.62
N ALA A 441 45.14 37.08 36.39
CA ALA A 441 44.11 38.12 36.33
C ALA A 441 42.82 37.92 35.49
N ALA A 442 41.72 38.18 36.20
CA ALA A 442 40.40 38.65 35.79
C ALA A 442 39.34 37.63 35.30
N ASP A 443 38.45 37.26 36.22
CA ASP A 443 37.05 36.89 35.96
C ASP A 443 36.27 38.11 35.37
N PRO A 444 35.23 37.90 34.53
CA PRO A 444 33.90 37.63 35.08
C PRO A 444 33.02 36.60 34.33
N VAL A 445 32.38 35.75 35.15
CA VAL A 445 30.95 35.35 35.12
C VAL A 445 30.46 34.50 33.94
N VAL A 446 30.32 33.20 34.20
CA VAL A 446 29.53 32.22 33.42
C VAL A 446 28.12 32.11 34.00
N ASN A 447 27.11 32.33 33.14
CA ASN A 447 25.71 32.01 33.40
C ASN A 447 25.49 30.49 33.37
N VAL A 448 24.99 29.92 34.48
CA VAL A 448 24.42 28.57 34.55
C VAL A 448 22.90 28.69 34.76
N PRO A 449 22.03 27.95 34.02
CA PRO A 449 20.59 28.00 34.25
C PRO A 449 20.20 27.27 35.54
N LEU A 450 19.46 27.95 36.42
CA LEU A 450 18.89 27.42 37.66
C LEU A 450 17.60 26.61 37.39
N ILE A 451 17.52 25.43 38.03
CA ILE A 451 16.35 24.54 38.06
C ILE A 451 15.25 25.16 38.97
N PRO A 452 13.97 25.21 38.56
CA PRO A 452 12.91 25.75 39.42
C PRO A 452 12.58 24.83 40.61
N SER A 453 12.50 25.41 41.81
CA SER A 453 12.09 24.73 43.05
C SER A 453 10.58 24.50 43.08
N ARG A 454 10.16 23.29 43.45
CA ARG A 454 8.75 22.88 43.60
C ARG A 454 8.14 23.46 44.89
N PRO A 455 6.92 24.03 44.87
CA PRO A 455 6.23 24.48 46.08
C PRO A 455 5.68 23.34 46.93
N ALA A 456 5.60 23.58 48.25
CA ALA A 456 5.13 22.61 49.26
C ALA A 456 3.64 22.24 49.08
N ARG A 457 3.34 20.95 49.22
CA ARG A 457 2.01 20.35 49.03
C ARG A 457 1.16 20.54 50.29
N VAL A 458 0.05 21.29 50.18
CA VAL A 458 -1.00 21.38 51.21
C VAL A 458 -1.94 20.16 51.10
N PRO A 459 -2.30 19.46 52.18
CA PRO A 459 -3.25 18.34 52.12
C PRO A 459 -4.70 18.83 51.85
N PRO A 460 -5.53 18.06 51.13
CA PRO A 460 -6.91 18.44 50.85
C PRO A 460 -7.81 18.33 52.10
N ALA A 461 -8.70 19.31 52.27
CA ALA A 461 -9.72 19.34 53.32
C ALA A 461 -10.84 18.31 53.07
N LEU A 462 -11.31 17.68 54.15
CA LEU A 462 -12.43 16.73 54.17
C LEU A 462 -13.79 17.45 53.98
N PRO A 463 -14.75 16.85 53.28
CA PRO A 463 -16.10 17.41 53.12
C PRO A 463 -16.95 17.29 54.41
N PRO A 464 -17.91 18.20 54.63
CA PRO A 464 -18.65 18.28 55.89
C PRO A 464 -19.81 17.27 55.96
N GLY A 465 -19.94 16.57 57.10
CA GLY A 465 -21.27 16.18 57.61
C GLY A 465 -21.55 14.73 58.00
N ILE A 466 -20.80 14.10 58.90
CA ILE A 466 -21.34 12.99 59.72
C ILE A 466 -20.85 13.12 61.18
N PRO A 467 -21.73 13.07 62.20
CA PRO A 467 -21.37 13.26 63.61
C PRO A 467 -20.64 12.06 64.22
N ARG A 468 -19.95 12.35 65.33
CA ARG A 468 -18.94 11.56 66.06
C ARG A 468 -19.23 10.08 66.29
#